data_AF-A0A0J1FKG6-F1
#
_entry.id   AF-A0A0J1FKG6-F1
#
_cell.length_a   1.000
_cell.length_b   1.000
_cell.length_c   1.000
_cell.angle_alpha   90.00
_cell.angle_beta   90.00
_cell.angle_gamma   90.00
#
_symmetry.space_group_name_H-M   'P 1'
#
loop_
_entity.id
_entity.type
_entity.pdbx_description
1 polymer ?
#
loop_
_entity_poly.entity_id
_entity_poly.type
_entity_poly.pdbx_seq_one_letter_code
_entity_poly.pdbx_strand_id
1 'polypeptide(L)' 'MSKSIFELETNPLLMQDKKFQVGNRVKTNNDHKGTIVRVDRDEMGVFLVVQLDFSTHEFAYDQNELELL' A
#
# COMPACT_ATOMS: atom_id res chain seq x y z
N MET A 1 -10.58 6.81 -40.25
CA MET A 1 -10.77 5.44 -39.75
C MET A 1 -9.77 5.22 -38.63
N SER A 2 -10.09 5.70 -37.44
CA SER A 2 -9.18 5.78 -36.30
C SER A 2 -9.23 4.47 -35.51
N LYS A 3 -8.05 3.96 -35.15
CA LYS A 3 -7.80 2.65 -34.54
C LYS A 3 -8.62 2.42 -33.26
N SER A 4 -9.19 1.23 -33.15
CA SER A 4 -9.97 0.76 -32.01
C SER A 4 -9.09 0.19 -30.90
N ILE A 5 -9.29 0.73 -29.69
CA ILE A 5 -9.48 0.04 -28.40
C ILE A 5 -8.37 -0.93 -27.97
N PHE A 6 -7.49 -0.47 -27.05
CA PHE A 6 -7.16 -1.03 -25.72
C PHE A 6 -5.89 -0.36 -25.23
N GLU A 7 -5.91 0.97 -25.08
CA GLU A 7 -4.95 1.65 -24.22
C GLU A 7 -5.55 1.58 -22.83
N LEU A 8 -5.28 0.47 -22.15
CA LEU A 8 -5.41 0.36 -20.70
C LEU A 8 -4.48 1.41 -20.11
N GLU A 9 -4.97 2.64 -19.97
CA GLU A 9 -4.45 3.59 -19.00
C GLU A 9 -4.71 2.97 -17.62
N THR A 10 -3.87 2.01 -17.25
CA THR A 10 -3.75 1.51 -15.89
C THR A 10 -3.26 2.69 -15.07
N ASN A 11 -4.21 3.44 -14.54
CA ASN A 11 -3.97 4.48 -13.55
C ASN A 11 -3.21 3.78 -12.40
N PRO A 12 -1.90 4.02 -12.20
CA PRO A 12 -1.08 3.22 -11.29
C PRO A 12 -1.64 3.23 -9.86
N LEU A 13 -2.33 4.32 -9.52
CA LEU A 13 -3.03 4.55 -8.26
C LEU A 13 -4.18 3.55 -8.03
N LEU A 14 -4.95 3.19 -9.07
CA LEU A 14 -6.08 2.26 -8.96
C LEU A 14 -5.63 0.78 -8.84
N MET A 15 -4.41 0.45 -9.25
CA MET A 15 -3.85 -0.89 -9.08
C MET A 15 -3.17 -1.09 -7.73
N GLN A 16 -2.67 -0.03 -7.09
CA GLN A 16 -2.06 -0.09 -5.76
C GLN A 16 -3.08 -0.45 -4.67
N ASP A 17 -4.34 -0.04 -4.82
CA ASP A 17 -5.42 -0.31 -3.85
C ASP A 17 -5.69 -1.81 -3.60
N LYS A 18 -5.31 -2.71 -4.52
CA LYS A 18 -5.47 -4.17 -4.32
C LYS A 18 -4.26 -4.86 -3.72
N LYS A 19 -3.08 -4.20 -3.73
CA LYS A 19 -1.81 -4.83 -3.35
C LYS A 19 -1.65 -4.97 -1.84
N PHE A 20 -2.22 -4.04 -1.07
CA PHE A 20 -2.03 -3.97 0.37
C PHE A 20 -3.32 -4.30 1.11
N GLN A 21 -3.31 -5.40 1.86
CA GLN A 21 -4.44 -5.89 2.64
C GLN A 21 -4.01 -6.15 4.08
N VAL A 22 -4.97 -6.07 5.00
CA VAL A 22 -4.74 -6.47 6.40
C VAL A 22 -4.22 -7.91 6.45
N GLY A 23 -3.17 -8.13 7.23
CA GLY A 23 -2.44 -9.39 7.34
C GLY A 23 -1.27 -9.53 6.37
N ASN A 24 -1.13 -8.67 5.36
CA ASN A 24 0.04 -8.70 4.51
C ASN A 24 1.32 -8.32 5.26
N ARG A 25 2.41 -9.01 4.91
CA ARG A 25 3.75 -8.72 5.36
C ARG A 25 4.35 -7.63 4.48
N VAL A 26 4.93 -6.63 5.11
CA VAL A 26 5.52 -5.49 4.43
C VAL A 26 6.89 -5.18 5.00
N LYS A 27 7.65 -4.43 4.20
CA LYS A 27 8.93 -3.87 4.54
C LYS A 27 8.90 -2.37 4.31
N THR A 28 9.39 -1.61 5.27
CA THR A 28 9.53 -0.14 5.18
C THR A 28 10.82 0.24 4.47
N ASN A 29 10.91 1.49 4.03
CA ASN A 29 12.13 2.06 3.40
C ASN A 29 13.38 1.99 4.28
N ASN A 30 13.24 1.91 5.60
CA ASN A 30 14.35 1.75 6.55
C ASN A 30 14.61 0.27 6.94
N ASP A 31 14.25 -0.67 6.07
CA ASP A 31 14.53 -2.11 6.19
C ASP A 31 13.78 -2.84 7.32
N HIS A 32 12.88 -2.16 8.02
CA HIS A 32 12.06 -2.81 9.04
C HIS A 32 10.90 -3.58 8.42
N LYS A 33 10.51 -4.67 9.08
CA LYS A 33 9.41 -5.53 8.65
C LYS A 33 8.23 -5.41 9.60
N GLY A 34 7.03 -5.63 9.07
CA GLY A 34 5.81 -5.59 9.85
C GLY A 34 4.63 -6.22 9.14
N THR A 35 3.48 -6.11 9.78
CA THR A 35 2.20 -6.60 9.27
C THR A 35 1.22 -5.45 9.17
N ILE A 36 0.51 -5.34 8.05
CA ILE A 36 -0.61 -4.39 7.94
C ILE A 36 -1.73 -4.87 8.88
N VAL A 37 -2.10 -4.04 9.84
CA VAL A 37 -3.18 -4.34 10.79
C VAL A 37 -4.47 -3.58 10.47
N ARG A 38 -4.36 -2.46 9.74
CA ARG A 38 -5.51 -1.66 9.30
C ARG A 38 -5.19 -0.92 8.01
N VAL A 39 -6.19 -0.77 7.15
CA VAL A 39 -6.18 0.10 5.97
C VAL A 39 -7.22 1.18 6.22
N ASP A 40 -6.84 2.43 6.08
CA ASP A 40 -7.70 3.56 6.41
C ASP A 40 -7.56 4.69 5.38
N ARG A 41 -8.42 5.70 5.45
CA ARG A 41 -8.46 6.80 4.47
C ARG A 41 -8.79 8.13 5.13
N ASP A 42 -8.07 9.17 4.74
CA ASP A 42 -8.33 10.55 5.13
C ASP A 42 -8.48 11.47 3.91
N GLU A 43 -8.36 12.79 4.14
CA GLU A 43 -8.44 13.83 3.11
C GLU A 43 -7.26 13.77 2.11
N MET A 44 -6.12 13.19 2.50
CA MET A 44 -4.91 13.07 1.66
C MET A 44 -4.88 11.78 0.85
N GLY A 45 -5.53 10.71 1.34
CA GLY A 45 -5.61 9.45 0.60
C GLY A 45 -5.74 8.23 1.49
N VAL A 46 -5.38 7.08 0.93
CA VAL A 46 -5.34 5.80 1.65
C VAL A 46 -3.97 5.66 2.33
N PHE A 47 -3.98 5.36 3.62
CA PHE A 47 -2.78 5.04 4.38
C PHE A 47 -2.90 3.66 5.04
N LEU A 48 -1.74 3.07 5.33
CA LEU A 48 -1.61 1.71 5.84
C LEU A 48 -1.06 1.77 7.26
N VAL A 49 -1.78 1.15 8.19
CA VAL A 49 -1.33 1.02 9.57
C VAL A 49 -0.61 -0.30 9.71
N VAL A 50 0.67 -0.24 10.08
CA VAL A 50 1.56 -1.39 10.19
C VAL A 50 2.02 -1.56 11.63
N GLN A 51 1.93 -2.77 12.15
CA GLN A 51 2.62 -3.18 13.37
C GLN A 51 3.99 -3.75 12.99
N LEU A 52 5.06 -3.07 13.42
CA LEU A 52 6.44 -3.46 13.10
C LEU A 52 6.89 -4.59 14.03
N ASP A 53 7.68 -5.55 13.53
CA ASP A 53 8.04 -6.73 14.31
C ASP A 53 8.84 -6.43 15.59
N PHE A 54 9.58 -5.32 15.59
CA PHE A 54 10.41 -4.92 16.72
C PHE A 54 9.65 -4.10 17.78
N SER A 55 8.37 -3.78 17.55
CA SER A 55 7.58 -2.92 18.41
C SER A 55 6.14 -3.39 18.53
N THR A 56 5.54 -3.26 19.71
CA THR A 56 4.10 -3.50 19.89
C THR A 56 3.23 -2.37 19.35
N HIS A 57 3.84 -1.26 18.92
CA HIS A 57 3.13 -0.06 18.45
C HIS A 57 2.74 -0.15 16.97
N GLU A 58 1.68 0.57 16.63
CA GLU A 58 1.17 0.75 15.27
C GLU A 58 1.67 2.07 14.68
N PHE A 59 2.03 2.05 13.41
CA PHE A 59 2.52 3.23 12.69
C PHE A 59 1.77 3.36 11.35
N ALA A 60 1.40 4.57 10.99
CA ALA A 60 0.78 4.87 9.70
C ALA A 60 1.87 5.15 8.65
N TYR A 61 1.66 4.61 7.46
CA TYR A 61 2.56 4.73 6.30
C TYR A 61 1.75 5.00 5.05
N ASP A 62 2.35 5.75 4.13
CA ASP A 62 1.84 5.84 2.77
C ASP A 62 2.17 4.56 1.99
N GLN A 63 1.37 4.25 0.97
CA GLN A 63 1.56 3.05 0.15
C GLN A 63 2.92 3.01 -0.57
N ASN A 64 3.53 4.16 -0.84
CA ASN A 64 4.83 4.30 -1.49
C ASN A 64 6.01 4.12 -0.52
N GLU A 65 5.76 4.04 0.79
CA GLU A 65 6.78 3.80 1.81
C GLU A 65 6.95 2.31 2.16
N LEU A 66 6.12 1.45 1.55
CA LEU A 66 6.04 0.04 1.85
C LEU A 66 6.27 -0.82 0.60
N GLU A 67 6.99 -1.91 0.81
CA GLU A 67 7.16 -2.99 -0.14
C GLU A 67 6.49 -4.25 0.40
N LEU A 68 5.68 -4.91 -0.43
CA LEU A 68 5.03 -6.17 -0.07
C LEU A 68 6.07 -7.31 -0.08
N LEU A 69 6.05 -8.15 0.95
CA LEU A 69 6.93 -9.32 1.11
C LEU A 69 6.27 -10.63 0.66
#